data_AF-A0A953LS23-F1
#
_entry.id   AF-A0A953LS23-F1
#
_cell.length_a   1.000
_cell.length_b   1.000
_cell.length_c   1.000
_cell.angle_alpha   90.00
_cell.angle_beta   90.00
_cell.angle_gamma   90.00
#
_symmetry.space_group_name_H-M   'P 1'
#
loop_
_entity.id
_entity.type
_entity.pdbx_description
1 polymer ?
#
loop_
_entity_poly.entity_id
_entity_poly.type
_entity_poly.pdbx_seq_one_letter_code
_entity_poly.pdbx_strand_id
1 'polypeptide(L)'
;MTTGSPRILLIGTADTKSDELLFMRGRIEAGGGEALVMDVGILGQAPFAPDIANAEVAAAADTTLAQLAALGDENAAMSRMAQGAARLTATLHAEGRIDGLLALGGTMGTDLALDAAAALPVGVPKVVVSTIAYSHLLPPERIPADLVMLLWAGGLYGLNDLCRSSLAQAVGAVLGACRLAQPPRLVRPLVGITSLGSSVLSYMKRLKPALEARGYEVAVFHTTGMG
;
A
#
# COMPACT_ATOMS: atom_id res chain seq x y z
N MET A 1 17.32 -9.18 -9.21
CA MET A 1 16.25 -10.10 -8.79
C MET A 1 16.68 -10.63 -7.45
N THR A 2 15.97 -10.28 -6.38
CA THR A 2 16.19 -10.87 -5.07
C THR A 2 15.86 -12.36 -5.20
N THR A 3 16.84 -13.22 -4.99
CA THR A 3 16.71 -14.68 -5.09
C THR A 3 16.05 -15.28 -3.85
N GLY A 4 15.39 -14.46 -3.03
CA GLY A 4 14.78 -14.82 -1.75
C GLY A 4 13.25 -14.82 -1.81
N SER A 5 12.64 -15.41 -0.79
CA SER A 5 11.19 -15.37 -0.56
C SER A 5 10.72 -13.90 -0.46
N PRO A 6 9.73 -13.43 -1.25
CA PRO A 6 9.20 -12.08 -1.10
C PRO A 6 8.64 -11.84 0.30
N ARG A 7 9.11 -10.80 0.98
CA ARG A 7 8.65 -10.41 2.32
C ARG A 7 7.56 -9.36 2.21
N ILE A 8 6.36 -9.69 2.64
CA ILE A 8 5.18 -8.86 2.48
C ILE A 8 4.80 -8.27 3.84
N LEU A 9 4.77 -6.94 3.92
CA LEU A 9 4.15 -6.27 5.05
C LEU A 9 2.63 -6.41 4.92
N LEU A 10 2.01 -7.14 5.84
CA LEU A 10 0.57 -7.36 5.90
C LEU A 10 -0.04 -6.47 6.98
N ILE A 11 -0.77 -5.41 6.58
CA ILE A 11 -1.34 -4.42 7.50
C ILE A 11 -2.85 -4.63 7.67
N GLY A 12 -3.33 -4.63 8.91
CA GLY A 12 -4.76 -4.62 9.22
C GLY A 12 -5.06 -4.47 10.70
N THR A 13 -6.33 -4.32 11.04
CA THR A 13 -6.81 -4.22 12.42
C THR A 13 -6.98 -5.64 12.99
N ALA A 14 -6.01 -6.13 13.76
CA ALA A 14 -5.95 -7.53 14.17
C ALA A 14 -6.99 -7.91 15.23
N ASP A 15 -7.57 -6.93 15.93
CA ASP A 15 -8.69 -7.10 16.85
C ASP A 15 -10.01 -7.49 16.16
N THR A 16 -10.20 -7.04 14.92
CA THR A 16 -11.47 -7.17 14.18
C THR A 16 -11.35 -8.02 12.92
N LYS A 17 -10.15 -8.10 12.32
CA LYS A 17 -9.86 -8.79 11.05
C LYS A 17 -8.78 -9.87 11.17
N SER A 18 -8.72 -10.50 12.34
CA SER A 18 -7.74 -11.56 12.64
C SER A 18 -7.84 -12.74 11.69
N ASP A 19 -9.05 -13.24 11.45
CA ASP A 19 -9.28 -14.36 10.53
C ASP A 19 -8.75 -14.04 9.12
N GLU A 20 -9.08 -12.86 8.59
CA GLU A 20 -8.62 -12.40 7.28
C GLU A 20 -7.11 -12.24 7.20
N LEU A 21 -6.48 -11.65 8.22
CA LEU A 21 -5.03 -11.50 8.31
C LEU A 21 -4.33 -12.86 8.35
N LEU A 22 -4.80 -13.79 9.18
CA LEU A 22 -4.25 -15.12 9.29
C LEU A 22 -4.45 -15.93 8.00
N PHE A 23 -5.60 -15.78 7.34
CA PHE A 23 -5.82 -16.38 6.03
C PHE A 23 -4.82 -15.85 5.00
N MET A 24 -4.66 -14.53 4.88
CA MET A 24 -3.70 -13.96 3.93
C MET A 24 -2.25 -14.33 4.27
N ARG A 25 -1.85 -14.31 5.54
CA ARG A 25 -0.54 -14.81 6.00
C ARG A 25 -0.29 -16.23 5.49
N GLY A 26 -1.22 -17.15 5.74
CA GLY A 26 -1.10 -18.54 5.28
C GLY A 26 -1.06 -18.67 3.75
N ARG A 27 -1.77 -17.80 3.01
CA ARG A 27 -1.70 -17.77 1.54
C ARG A 27 -0.38 -17.19 1.02
N ILE A 28 0.20 -16.19 1.69
CA ILE A 28 1.52 -15.63 1.37
C ILE A 28 2.58 -16.72 1.54
N GLU A 29 2.58 -17.38 2.70
CA GLU A 29 3.51 -18.46 3.04
C GLU A 29 3.38 -19.66 2.08
N ALA A 30 2.15 -20.14 1.83
CA ALA A 30 1.90 -21.19 0.85
C ALA A 30 2.30 -20.79 -0.58
N GLY A 31 2.26 -19.49 -0.86
CA GLY A 31 2.72 -18.90 -2.10
C GLY A 31 4.23 -18.84 -2.23
N GLY A 32 5.02 -19.17 -1.20
CA GLY A 32 6.48 -19.02 -1.18
C GLY A 32 6.94 -17.58 -0.94
N GLY A 33 6.18 -16.82 -0.14
CA GLY A 33 6.55 -15.54 0.44
C GLY A 33 6.67 -15.64 1.97
N GLU A 34 7.07 -14.55 2.61
CA GLU A 34 7.09 -14.39 4.06
C GLU A 34 6.13 -13.24 4.41
N ALA A 35 5.32 -13.38 5.45
CA ALA A 35 4.39 -12.33 5.88
C ALA A 35 4.83 -11.73 7.21
N LEU A 36 4.94 -10.41 7.25
CA LEU A 36 5.16 -9.63 8.47
C LEU A 36 3.86 -8.90 8.79
N VAL A 37 3.13 -9.31 9.82
CA VAL A 37 1.83 -8.73 10.17
C VAL A 37 2.02 -7.53 11.09
N MET A 38 1.52 -6.38 10.64
CA MET A 38 1.44 -5.15 11.42
C MET A 38 0.02 -4.89 11.85
N ASP A 39 -0.21 -4.90 13.16
CA ASP A 39 -1.49 -4.57 13.75
C ASP A 39 -1.65 -3.06 13.91
N VAL A 40 -2.75 -2.54 13.38
CA VAL A 40 -3.12 -1.12 13.46
C VAL A 40 -4.45 -0.90 14.20
N GLY A 41 -4.97 -1.94 14.88
CA GLY A 41 -6.17 -1.87 15.70
C GLY A 41 -5.99 -1.03 16.96
N ILE A 42 -7.08 -0.37 17.39
CA ILE A 42 -7.10 0.52 18.56
C ILE A 42 -8.18 0.15 19.59
N LEU A 43 -9.08 -0.79 19.28
CA LEU A 43 -10.25 -1.09 20.12
C LEU A 43 -10.03 -2.33 21.00
N GLY A 44 -9.40 -3.37 20.46
CA GLY A 44 -9.24 -4.65 21.13
C GLY A 44 -7.83 -5.21 21.09
N GLN A 45 -7.68 -6.37 21.72
CA GLN A 45 -6.48 -7.18 21.63
C GLN A 45 -6.62 -8.19 20.49
N ALA A 46 -5.57 -8.34 19.70
CA ALA A 46 -5.49 -9.38 18.69
C ALA A 46 -5.54 -10.78 19.35
N PRO A 47 -6.26 -11.75 18.77
CA PRO A 47 -6.29 -13.13 19.29
C PRO A 47 -5.02 -13.93 18.94
N PHE A 48 -4.03 -13.29 18.32
CA PHE A 48 -2.73 -13.84 17.98
C PHE A 48 -1.66 -12.76 18.18
N ALA A 49 -0.38 -13.14 18.25
CA ALA A 49 0.72 -12.18 18.30
C ALA A 49 1.06 -11.64 16.89
N PRO A 50 0.82 -10.35 16.60
CA PRO A 50 1.33 -9.72 15.38
C PRO A 50 2.85 -9.63 15.42
N ASP A 51 3.49 -9.56 14.26
CA ASP A 51 4.95 -9.38 14.19
C ASP A 51 5.37 -7.96 14.53
N ILE A 52 4.46 -7.00 14.34
CA ILE A 52 4.56 -5.61 14.78
C ILE A 52 3.26 -5.27 15.51
N ALA A 53 3.34 -5.07 16.81
CA ALA A 53 2.18 -4.78 17.65
C ALA A 53 1.68 -3.35 17.44
N ASN A 54 0.37 -3.13 17.64
CA ASN A 54 -0.24 -1.79 17.61
C ASN A 54 0.41 -0.79 18.58
N ALA A 55 0.97 -1.26 19.69
CA ALA A 55 1.75 -0.43 20.61
C ALA A 55 3.04 0.12 19.97
N GLU A 56 3.72 -0.68 19.14
CA GLU A 56 4.90 -0.24 18.38
C GLU A 56 4.51 0.76 17.29
N VAL A 57 3.37 0.54 16.64
CA VAL A 57 2.80 1.50 15.67
C VAL A 57 2.47 2.84 16.35
N ALA A 58 1.83 2.81 17.51
CA ALA A 58 1.55 4.03 18.29
C ALA A 58 2.85 4.74 18.71
N ALA A 59 3.84 3.99 19.18
CA ALA A 59 5.14 4.55 19.57
C ALA A 59 5.86 5.21 18.38
N ALA A 60 5.79 4.63 17.19
CA ALA A 60 6.34 5.23 15.97
C ALA A 60 5.65 6.55 15.57
N ALA A 61 4.45 6.83 16.09
CA ALA A 61 3.74 8.09 15.96
C ALA A 61 3.93 9.03 17.17
N ASP A 62 4.95 8.78 18.01
CA ASP A 62 5.26 9.57 19.21
C ASP A 62 4.09 9.61 20.22
N THR A 63 3.33 8.52 20.32
CA THR A 63 2.16 8.39 21.20
C THR A 63 2.06 6.97 21.79
N THR A 64 1.00 6.71 22.55
CA THR A 64 0.71 5.41 23.18
C THR A 64 -0.75 5.03 22.95
N LEU A 65 -1.06 3.73 22.99
CA LEU A 65 -2.46 3.25 22.89
C LEU A 65 -3.36 3.89 23.96
N ALA A 66 -2.84 4.12 25.17
CA ALA A 66 -3.59 4.79 26.24
C ALA A 66 -3.93 6.25 25.89
N GLN A 67 -2.99 7.00 25.31
CA GLN A 67 -3.24 8.37 24.84
C GLN A 67 -4.24 8.39 23.69
N LEU A 68 -4.17 7.43 22.77
CA LEU A 68 -5.11 7.31 21.65
C LEU A 68 -6.52 6.99 22.14
N ALA A 69 -6.67 6.04 23.07
CA ALA A 69 -7.94 5.73 23.70
C ALA A 69 -8.54 6.93 24.45
N ALA A 70 -7.70 7.74 25.09
CA ALA A 70 -8.11 8.95 25.80
C ALA A 70 -8.62 10.09 24.89
N LEU A 71 -8.39 10.03 23.58
CA LEU A 71 -8.92 11.03 22.64
C LEU A 71 -10.45 10.98 22.54
N GLY A 72 -11.06 9.81 22.73
CA GLY A 72 -12.50 9.62 22.55
C GLY A 72 -12.99 9.84 21.10
N ASP A 73 -12.07 9.97 20.15
CA ASP A 73 -12.31 10.17 18.72
C ASP A 73 -11.53 9.13 17.92
N GLU A 74 -12.28 8.16 17.37
CA GLU A 74 -11.73 7.04 16.61
C GLU A 74 -10.97 7.50 15.37
N ASN A 75 -11.44 8.55 14.68
CA ASN A 75 -10.79 9.07 13.49
C ASN A 75 -9.44 9.72 13.85
N ALA A 76 -9.43 10.54 14.89
CA ALA A 76 -8.20 11.15 15.39
C ALA A 76 -7.18 10.08 15.83
N ALA A 77 -7.64 9.01 16.49
CA ALA A 77 -6.79 7.89 16.88
C ALA A 77 -6.23 7.13 15.65
N MET A 78 -7.08 6.80 14.68
CA MET A 78 -6.68 6.13 13.44
C MET A 78 -5.70 6.96 12.62
N SER A 79 -5.86 8.29 12.59
CA SER A 79 -4.91 9.19 11.92
C SER A 79 -3.50 9.12 12.52
N ARG A 80 -3.40 8.99 13.85
CA ARG A 80 -2.09 8.77 14.52
C ARG A 80 -1.52 7.40 14.23
N MET A 81 -2.36 6.36 14.22
CA MET A 81 -1.92 5.02 13.82
C MET A 81 -1.42 5.00 12.37
N ALA A 82 -2.06 5.76 11.47
CA ALA A 82 -1.62 5.88 10.09
C ALA A 82 -0.23 6.52 9.96
N GLN A 83 0.03 7.58 10.73
CA GLN A 83 1.35 8.19 10.81
C GLN A 83 2.42 7.18 11.28
N GLY A 84 2.11 6.39 12.31
CA GLY A 84 3.01 5.35 12.83
C GLY A 84 3.25 4.23 11.83
N ALA A 85 2.19 3.72 11.21
CA ALA A 85 2.23 2.66 10.23
C ALA A 85 3.03 3.08 8.99
N ALA A 86 2.86 4.30 8.50
CA ALA A 86 3.62 4.86 7.39
C ALA A 86 5.12 4.97 7.71
N ARG A 87 5.48 5.47 8.90
CA ARG A 87 6.88 5.57 9.34
C ARG A 87 7.55 4.19 9.45
N LEU A 88 6.87 3.22 10.05
CA LEU A 88 7.38 1.86 10.16
C LEU A 88 7.48 1.19 8.80
N THR A 89 6.48 1.36 7.93
CA THR A 89 6.51 0.84 6.55
C THR A 89 7.73 1.35 5.78
N ALA A 90 7.98 2.66 5.82
CA ALA A 90 9.16 3.26 5.19
C ALA A 90 10.47 2.72 5.78
N THR A 91 10.54 2.59 7.10
CA THR A 91 11.72 2.10 7.83
C THR A 91 12.01 0.64 7.45
N LEU A 92 11.01 -0.23 7.51
CA LEU A 92 11.14 -1.65 7.15
C LEU A 92 11.59 -1.82 5.71
N HIS A 93 11.09 -1.00 4.78
CA HIS A 93 11.53 -1.05 3.39
C HIS A 93 12.97 -0.55 3.23
N ALA A 94 13.34 0.54 3.90
CA ALA A 94 14.71 1.07 3.87
C ALA A 94 15.75 0.11 4.45
N GLU A 95 15.37 -0.65 5.49
CA GLU A 95 16.16 -1.74 6.08
C GLU A 95 16.16 -3.01 5.22
N GLY A 96 15.41 -3.01 4.11
CA GLY A 96 15.25 -4.15 3.23
C GLY A 96 14.62 -5.34 3.93
N ARG A 97 13.70 -5.12 4.89
CA ARG A 97 12.94 -6.16 5.61
C ARG A 97 11.63 -6.52 4.92
N ILE A 98 11.15 -5.68 4.01
CA ILE A 98 9.94 -5.91 3.21
C ILE A 98 10.23 -5.59 1.74
N ASP A 99 9.61 -6.37 0.85
CA ASP A 99 9.70 -6.25 -0.61
C ASP A 99 8.38 -5.77 -1.23
N GLY A 100 7.29 -5.74 -0.44
CA GLY A 100 5.99 -5.23 -0.84
C GLY A 100 5.03 -5.07 0.33
N LEU A 101 3.91 -4.39 0.06
CA LEU A 101 2.83 -4.12 1.02
C LEU A 101 1.52 -4.73 0.55
N LEU A 102 0.82 -5.37 1.48
CA LEU A 102 -0.58 -5.79 1.34
C LEU A 102 -1.34 -5.26 2.55
N ALA A 103 -2.40 -4.49 2.34
CA ALA A 103 -3.24 -4.00 3.41
C ALA A 103 -4.71 -4.31 3.14
N LEU A 104 -5.50 -4.48 4.20
CA LEU A 104 -6.96 -4.59 4.08
C LEU A 104 -7.69 -3.64 5.04
N GLY A 105 -8.83 -3.12 4.62
CA GLY A 105 -9.62 -2.24 5.48
C GLY A 105 -11.02 -1.89 4.98
N GLY A 106 -11.84 -1.44 5.93
CA GLY A 106 -13.03 -0.62 5.66
C GLY A 106 -12.63 0.82 5.33
N THR A 107 -13.50 1.80 5.56
CA THR A 107 -13.19 3.22 5.28
C THR A 107 -11.93 3.72 5.98
N MET A 108 -11.87 3.66 7.32
CA MET A 108 -10.71 4.16 8.09
C MET A 108 -9.44 3.32 7.85
N GLY A 109 -9.59 1.99 7.78
CA GLY A 109 -8.46 1.11 7.47
C GLY A 109 -7.89 1.34 6.06
N THR A 110 -8.74 1.71 5.09
CA THR A 110 -8.29 2.08 3.74
C THR A 110 -7.52 3.38 3.77
N ASP A 111 -8.02 4.41 4.46
CA ASP A 111 -7.34 5.69 4.55
C ASP A 111 -5.95 5.55 5.18
N LEU A 112 -5.84 4.79 6.27
CA LEU A 112 -4.57 4.41 6.88
C LEU A 112 -3.66 3.66 5.89
N ALA A 113 -4.21 2.69 5.16
CA ALA A 113 -3.44 1.90 4.21
C ALA A 113 -2.89 2.74 3.06
N LEU A 114 -3.59 3.81 2.65
CA LEU A 114 -3.10 4.75 1.64
C LEU A 114 -1.88 5.53 2.14
N ASP A 115 -1.86 5.95 3.41
CA ASP A 115 -0.67 6.59 4.00
C ASP A 115 0.52 5.64 4.07
N ALA A 116 0.29 4.39 4.49
CA ALA A 116 1.34 3.36 4.51
C ALA A 116 1.86 3.03 3.10
N ALA A 117 0.96 2.94 2.11
CA ALA A 117 1.31 2.70 0.72
C ALA A 117 2.08 3.88 0.10
N ALA A 118 1.69 5.13 0.41
CA ALA A 118 2.36 6.35 -0.06
C ALA A 118 3.77 6.52 0.53
N ALA A 119 4.06 5.90 1.69
CA ALA A 119 5.38 5.89 2.30
C ALA A 119 6.41 5.06 1.51
N LEU A 120 5.96 4.20 0.59
CA LEU A 120 6.82 3.38 -0.26
C LEU A 120 7.10 4.05 -1.61
N PRO A 121 8.36 4.03 -2.10
CA PRO A 121 8.70 4.55 -3.42
C PRO A 121 7.89 3.94 -4.58
N VAL A 122 7.80 4.67 -5.68
CA VAL A 122 7.25 4.15 -6.95
C VAL A 122 8.09 2.95 -7.42
N GLY A 123 7.42 1.88 -7.84
CA GLY A 123 8.02 0.62 -8.26
C GLY A 123 8.07 -0.43 -7.15
N VAL A 124 7.81 -0.06 -5.89
CA VAL A 124 7.61 -1.02 -4.80
C VAL A 124 6.17 -1.54 -4.85
N PRO A 125 5.94 -2.86 -4.97
CA PRO A 125 4.61 -3.45 -4.98
C PRO A 125 3.78 -3.09 -3.76
N LYS A 126 2.60 -2.54 -4.00
CA LYS A 126 1.66 -2.11 -2.97
C LYS A 126 0.25 -2.48 -3.42
N VAL A 127 -0.45 -3.25 -2.60
CA VAL A 127 -1.81 -3.75 -2.85
C VAL A 127 -2.70 -3.40 -1.67
N VAL A 128 -3.86 -2.80 -1.94
CA VAL A 128 -4.86 -2.46 -0.92
C VAL A 128 -6.19 -3.13 -1.25
N VAL A 129 -6.68 -3.94 -0.33
CA VAL A 129 -8.00 -4.57 -0.38
C VAL A 129 -8.97 -3.72 0.42
N SER A 130 -9.93 -3.09 -0.25
CA SER A 130 -10.78 -2.07 0.37
C SER A 130 -12.25 -2.28 0.07
N THR A 131 -13.12 -2.10 1.06
CA THR A 131 -14.59 -2.08 0.84
C THR A 131 -15.06 -0.82 0.11
N ILE A 132 -14.20 0.21 0.04
CA ILE A 132 -14.48 1.47 -0.65
C ILE A 132 -13.55 1.69 -1.86
N ALA A 133 -12.89 0.63 -2.37
CA ALA A 133 -12.13 0.75 -3.60
C ALA A 133 -13.02 1.32 -4.72
N TYR A 134 -12.49 2.28 -5.47
CA TYR A 134 -13.20 2.98 -6.56
C TYR A 134 -14.39 3.85 -6.10
N SER A 135 -14.57 4.07 -4.80
CA SER A 135 -15.57 4.98 -4.28
C SER A 135 -15.15 6.45 -4.47
N HIS A 136 -16.13 7.34 -4.65
CA HIS A 136 -15.94 8.79 -4.62
C HIS A 136 -15.45 9.32 -3.26
N LEU A 137 -15.49 8.48 -2.22
CA LEU A 137 -14.93 8.78 -0.90
C LEU A 137 -13.39 8.73 -0.88
N LEU A 138 -12.75 8.23 -1.94
CA LEU A 138 -11.30 8.21 -2.09
C LEU A 138 -10.86 9.38 -2.98
N PRO A 139 -10.32 10.47 -2.41
CA PRO A 139 -9.79 11.57 -3.21
C PRO A 139 -8.64 11.05 -4.08
N PRO A 140 -8.60 11.37 -5.39
CA PRO A 140 -7.54 10.89 -6.28
C PRO A 140 -6.13 11.17 -5.74
N GLU A 141 -5.90 12.34 -5.14
CA GLU A 141 -4.62 12.76 -4.57
C GLU A 141 -4.10 11.89 -3.43
N ARG A 142 -4.98 11.09 -2.79
CA ARG A 142 -4.59 10.11 -1.76
C ARG A 142 -4.05 8.81 -2.34
N ILE A 143 -4.25 8.57 -3.64
CA ILE A 143 -3.93 7.29 -4.28
C ILE A 143 -2.51 7.36 -4.88
N PRO A 144 -1.55 6.54 -4.39
CA PRO A 144 -0.23 6.46 -4.98
C PRO A 144 -0.30 5.99 -6.44
N ALA A 145 0.57 6.54 -7.30
CA ALA A 145 0.51 6.34 -8.75
C ALA A 145 0.61 4.87 -9.22
N ASP A 146 1.26 4.01 -8.44
CA ASP A 146 1.47 2.59 -8.73
C ASP A 146 0.70 1.65 -7.78
N LEU A 147 -0.32 2.17 -7.07
CA LEU A 147 -1.15 1.37 -6.18
C LEU A 147 -2.11 0.45 -6.95
N VAL A 148 -2.11 -0.83 -6.59
CA VAL A 148 -3.14 -1.78 -7.01
C VAL A 148 -4.22 -1.84 -5.94
N MET A 149 -5.46 -1.47 -6.28
CA MET A 149 -6.60 -1.59 -5.37
C MET A 149 -7.53 -2.74 -5.79
N LEU A 150 -7.96 -3.54 -4.82
CA LEU A 150 -8.97 -4.58 -5.02
C LEU A 150 -10.23 -4.21 -4.23
N LEU A 151 -11.39 -4.23 -4.88
CA LEU A 151 -12.67 -4.07 -4.20
C LEU A 151 -12.98 -5.33 -3.38
N TRP A 152 -13.15 -5.16 -2.08
CA TRP A 152 -13.48 -6.25 -1.18
C TRP A 152 -15.00 -6.49 -1.10
N ALA A 153 -15.54 -7.15 -2.13
CA ALA A 153 -16.96 -7.44 -2.21
C ALA A 153 -17.41 -8.40 -1.09
N GLY A 154 -18.28 -7.94 -0.19
CA GLY A 154 -18.88 -8.78 0.88
C GLY A 154 -17.98 -9.06 2.09
N GLY A 155 -16.92 -8.26 2.29
CA GLY A 155 -15.86 -8.45 3.29
C GLY A 155 -16.00 -7.72 4.62
N LEU A 156 -17.20 -7.29 5.00
CA LEU A 156 -17.33 -6.48 6.22
C LEU A 156 -17.03 -7.29 7.49
N TYR A 157 -17.37 -8.58 7.49
CA TYR A 157 -17.30 -9.44 8.68
C TYR A 157 -17.12 -10.92 8.32
N GLY A 158 -15.94 -11.46 8.60
CA GLY A 158 -15.65 -12.89 8.56
C GLY A 158 -15.27 -13.45 7.20
N LEU A 159 -14.74 -14.68 7.24
CA LEU A 159 -14.24 -15.42 6.08
C LEU A 159 -15.30 -16.30 5.41
N ASN A 160 -16.11 -15.72 4.54
CA ASN A 160 -16.90 -16.50 3.56
C ASN A 160 -16.09 -16.76 2.26
N ASP A 161 -16.63 -17.55 1.35
CA ASP A 161 -15.93 -17.93 0.10
C ASP A 161 -15.65 -16.74 -0.82
N LEU A 162 -16.53 -15.73 -0.85
CA LEU A 162 -16.31 -14.49 -1.63
C LEU A 162 -15.13 -13.70 -1.06
N CYS A 163 -15.06 -13.61 0.26
CA CYS A 163 -13.97 -12.99 0.99
C CYS A 163 -12.65 -13.73 0.72
N ARG A 164 -12.62 -15.05 0.90
CA ARG A 164 -11.43 -15.88 0.64
C ARG A 164 -10.93 -15.75 -0.80
N SER A 165 -11.83 -15.73 -1.77
CA SER A 165 -11.49 -15.54 -3.19
C SER A 165 -10.81 -14.18 -3.42
N SER A 166 -11.40 -13.10 -2.90
CA SER A 166 -10.87 -11.74 -3.04
C SER A 166 -9.51 -11.60 -2.36
N LEU A 167 -9.38 -12.05 -1.12
CA LEU A 167 -8.12 -12.00 -0.36
C LEU A 167 -7.02 -12.85 -1.03
N ALA A 168 -7.36 -14.02 -1.59
CA ALA A 168 -6.40 -14.85 -2.32
C ALA A 168 -5.91 -14.19 -3.61
N GLN A 169 -6.78 -13.47 -4.35
CA GLN A 169 -6.37 -12.68 -5.51
C GLN A 169 -5.41 -11.56 -5.12
N ALA A 170 -5.66 -10.85 -4.02
CA ALA A 170 -4.78 -9.79 -3.52
C ALA A 170 -3.39 -10.32 -3.14
N VAL A 171 -3.34 -11.48 -2.47
CA VAL A 171 -2.08 -12.17 -2.15
C VAL A 171 -1.33 -12.58 -3.43
N GLY A 172 -2.03 -13.13 -4.41
CA GLY A 172 -1.44 -13.48 -5.70
C GLY A 172 -0.87 -12.25 -6.42
N ALA A 173 -1.60 -11.13 -6.40
CA ALA A 173 -1.20 -9.87 -7.01
C ALA A 173 0.10 -9.33 -6.38
N VAL A 174 0.18 -9.25 -5.05
CA VAL A 174 1.38 -8.72 -4.38
C VAL A 174 2.59 -9.65 -4.56
N LEU A 175 2.43 -10.97 -4.42
CA LEU A 175 3.53 -11.93 -4.62
C LEU A 175 4.05 -11.91 -6.06
N GLY A 176 3.14 -11.93 -7.04
CA GLY A 176 3.50 -11.84 -8.45
C GLY A 176 4.22 -10.54 -8.77
N ALA A 177 3.72 -9.41 -8.24
CA ALA A 177 4.35 -8.11 -8.40
C ALA A 177 5.74 -8.07 -7.76
N CYS A 178 5.96 -8.57 -6.54
CA CYS A 178 7.29 -8.63 -5.92
C CYS A 178 8.30 -9.46 -6.72
N ARG A 179 7.85 -10.51 -7.39
CA ARG A 179 8.74 -11.36 -8.23
C ARG A 179 9.14 -10.71 -9.54
N LEU A 180 8.26 -9.86 -10.09
CA LEU A 180 8.41 -9.30 -11.44
C LEU A 180 8.69 -7.80 -11.45
N ALA A 181 8.60 -7.12 -10.31
CA ALA A 181 8.77 -5.68 -10.21
C ALA A 181 10.10 -5.22 -10.81
N GLN A 182 10.03 -4.10 -11.52
CA GLN A 182 11.17 -3.41 -12.09
C GLN A 182 11.13 -1.96 -11.59
N PRO A 183 11.71 -1.69 -10.41
CA PRO A 183 11.74 -0.34 -9.89
C PRO A 183 12.45 0.61 -10.87
N PRO A 184 12.02 1.88 -10.95
CA PRO A 184 12.70 2.88 -11.76
C PRO A 184 14.18 2.96 -11.39
N ARG A 185 15.07 2.78 -12.39
CA ARG A 185 16.52 2.82 -12.17
C ARG A 185 17.09 4.24 -12.15
N LEU A 186 16.40 5.19 -12.78
CA LEU A 186 16.76 6.62 -12.88
C LEU A 186 18.24 6.85 -13.24
N VAL A 187 18.77 6.05 -14.19
CA VAL A 187 20.19 6.10 -14.60
C VAL A 187 20.51 7.39 -15.38
N ARG A 188 19.52 7.89 -16.14
CA ARG A 188 19.63 9.14 -16.89
C ARG A 188 18.80 10.22 -16.20
N PRO A 189 19.17 11.50 -16.33
CA PRO A 189 18.32 12.58 -15.85
C PRO A 189 16.94 12.53 -16.53
N LEU A 190 15.88 12.52 -15.72
CA LEU A 190 14.50 12.41 -16.19
C LEU A 190 13.91 13.81 -16.44
N VAL A 191 13.36 14.04 -17.63
CA VAL A 191 12.60 15.24 -17.97
C VAL A 191 11.12 14.88 -17.99
N GLY A 192 10.35 15.49 -17.08
CA GLY A 192 8.90 15.43 -17.09
C GLY A 192 8.33 16.42 -18.11
N ILE A 193 7.41 15.96 -18.95
CA ILE A 193 6.70 16.80 -19.92
C ILE A 193 5.20 16.59 -19.71
N THR A 194 4.48 17.65 -19.38
CA THR A 194 3.01 17.62 -19.37
C THR A 194 2.48 17.67 -20.80
N SER A 195 1.34 17.02 -21.06
CA SER A 195 0.66 17.10 -22.36
C SER A 195 -0.82 16.72 -22.30
N LEU A 196 -1.51 16.91 -23.42
CA LEU A 196 -2.88 16.49 -23.67
C LEU A 196 -2.91 15.58 -24.89
N GLY A 197 -4.10 15.13 -25.31
CA GLY A 197 -4.29 14.41 -26.57
C GLY A 197 -3.53 15.05 -27.73
N SER A 198 -2.86 14.21 -28.54
CA SER A 198 -1.91 14.70 -29.55
C SER A 198 -2.55 15.46 -30.73
N SER A 199 -3.88 15.48 -30.77
CA SER A 199 -4.70 16.34 -31.62
C SER A 199 -4.68 17.81 -31.17
N VAL A 200 -4.43 18.08 -29.89
CA VAL A 200 -4.39 19.44 -29.30
C VAL A 200 -2.95 19.89 -29.09
N LEU A 201 -2.13 19.08 -28.44
CA LEU A 201 -0.73 19.38 -28.14
C LEU A 201 0.17 18.38 -28.86
N SER A 202 1.06 18.83 -29.75
CA SER A 202 1.91 17.93 -30.56
C SER A 202 3.41 18.08 -30.31
N TYR A 203 3.81 19.03 -29.44
CA TYR A 203 5.22 19.34 -29.18
C TYR A 203 5.99 18.15 -28.62
N MET A 204 5.35 17.26 -27.83
CA MET A 204 6.01 16.10 -27.24
C MET A 204 6.59 15.16 -28.30
N LYS A 205 5.96 15.08 -29.49
CA LYS A 205 6.45 14.28 -30.63
C LYS A 205 7.79 14.78 -31.16
N ARG A 206 8.08 16.09 -31.01
CA ARG A 206 9.35 16.71 -31.41
C ARG A 206 10.35 16.74 -30.27
N LEU A 207 9.90 17.09 -29.06
CA LEU A 207 10.76 17.26 -27.89
C LEU A 207 11.32 15.93 -27.36
N LYS A 208 10.50 14.88 -27.28
CA LYS A 208 10.92 13.59 -26.71
C LYS A 208 12.14 12.99 -27.43
N PRO A 209 12.13 12.77 -28.76
CA PRO A 209 13.30 12.23 -29.46
C PRO A 209 14.53 13.14 -29.36
N ALA A 210 14.32 14.46 -29.38
CA ALA A 210 15.40 15.43 -29.31
C ALA A 210 16.06 15.47 -27.91
N LEU A 211 15.31 15.25 -26.84
CA LEU A 211 15.83 15.12 -25.48
C LEU A 211 16.52 13.77 -25.28
N GLU A 212 15.95 12.69 -25.79
CA GLU A 212 16.57 11.35 -25.70
C GLU A 212 17.91 11.29 -26.45
N ALA A 213 18.01 11.93 -27.62
CA ALA A 213 19.26 12.06 -28.37
C ALA A 213 20.35 12.85 -27.60
N ARG A 214 19.94 13.69 -26.64
CA ARG A 214 20.83 14.43 -25.74
C ARG A 214 21.15 13.68 -24.44
N GLY A 215 20.69 12.44 -24.30
CA GLY A 215 20.98 11.58 -23.14
C GLY A 215 19.99 11.68 -21.98
N TYR A 216 18.86 12.36 -22.15
CA TYR A 216 17.79 12.40 -21.16
C TYR A 216 16.86 11.19 -21.27
N GLU A 217 16.23 10.81 -20.16
CA GLU A 217 15.00 10.02 -20.17
C GLU A 217 13.80 10.97 -20.13
N VAL A 218 12.68 10.64 -20.77
CA VAL A 218 11.52 11.53 -20.87
C VAL A 218 10.25 10.81 -20.43
N ALA A 219 9.58 11.34 -19.41
CA ALA A 219 8.27 10.90 -18.98
C ALA A 219 7.21 11.93 -19.42
N VAL A 220 6.15 11.46 -20.07
CA VAL A 220 5.06 12.32 -20.54
C VAL A 220 3.81 12.08 -19.71
N PHE A 221 3.27 13.16 -19.15
CA PHE A 221 2.19 13.14 -18.17
C PHE A 221 0.93 13.83 -18.72
N HIS A 222 -0.24 13.22 -18.54
CA HIS A 222 -1.48 13.75 -19.08
C HIS A 222 -2.12 14.77 -18.13
N THR A 223 -2.40 15.99 -18.61
CA THR A 223 -2.89 17.10 -17.78
C THR A 223 -4.39 17.05 -17.48
N THR A 224 -4.91 15.89 -17.07
CA THR A 224 -6.34 15.72 -16.73
C THR A 224 -6.57 15.24 -15.30
N GLY A 225 -5.60 15.44 -14.40
CA GLY A 225 -5.71 15.02 -13.01
C GLY A 225 -4.37 14.47 -12.51
N MET A 226 -4.38 13.20 -12.11
CA MET A 226 -3.28 12.46 -11.45
C MET A 226 -2.01 12.22 -12.27
N GLY A 227 -1.98 12.71 -13.52
CA GLY A 227 -0.89 12.49 -14.46
C GLY A 227 0.35 13.27 -14.10
#